data_AF-A0A2D4TU75-F1
#
_entry.id   AF-A0A2D4TU75-F1
#
_cell.length_a   1.000
_cell.length_b   1.000
_cell.length_c   1.000
_cell.angle_alpha   90.00
_cell.angle_beta   90.00
_cell.angle_gamma   90.00
#
_symmetry.space_group_name_H-M   'P 1'
#
loop_
_entity.id
_entity.type
_entity.pdbx_description
1 polymer ?
#
loop_
_entity_poly.entity_id
_entity_poly.type
_entity_poly.pdbx_seq_one_letter_code
_entity_poly.pdbx_strand_id
1 'polypeptide(L)' 'MNKQFVNEAQLLEQLSKWNAMGRSLISLPKFDKHGDKITMSVVSIDNMTTFIFDQSFYSYTSLLTWYGTLLDKIDKR' A
#
# COMPACT_ATOMS: atom_id res chain seq x y z
N MET A 1 -7.81 -2.70 15.54
CA MET A 1 -7.45 -2.87 14.12
C MET A 1 -6.26 -3.81 14.05
N ASN A 2 -6.39 -4.94 13.36
CA ASN A 2 -5.33 -5.95 13.24
C ASN A 2 -4.22 -5.44 12.32
N LYS A 3 -2.97 -5.82 12.58
CA LYS A 3 -1.82 -5.48 11.74
C LYS A 3 -1.23 -6.74 11.15
N GLN A 4 -0.98 -6.73 9.84
CA GLN A 4 -0.41 -7.86 9.12
C GLN A 4 0.70 -7.36 8.19
N PHE A 5 1.88 -7.96 8.29
CA PHE A 5 2.96 -7.72 7.34
C PHE A 5 2.69 -8.52 6.05
N VAL A 6 2.88 -7.88 4.90
CA VAL A 6 2.60 -8.46 3.59
C VAL A 6 3.72 -8.14 2.60
N ASN A 7 3.91 -9.03 1.64
CA ASN A 7 4.79 -8.81 0.51
C ASN A 7 4.09 -8.02 -0.62
N GLU A 8 4.81 -7.74 -1.71
CA GLU A 8 4.29 -6.94 -2.83
C GLU A 8 3.06 -7.57 -3.49
N ALA A 9 3.07 -8.89 -3.71
CA ALA A 9 1.97 -9.59 -4.39
C ALA A 9 0.68 -9.52 -3.57
N GLN A 10 0.79 -9.75 -2.26
CA GLN A 10 -0.33 -9.63 -1.32
C GLN A 10 -0.84 -8.19 -1.24
N LEU A 11 0.06 -7.20 -1.21
CA LEU A 11 -0.34 -5.79 -1.19
C LEU A 11 -1.06 -5.39 -2.47
N LEU A 12 -0.56 -5.82 -3.64
CA LEU A 12 -1.18 -5.59 -4.94
C LEU A 12 -2.59 -6.18 -5.01
N GLU A 13 -2.82 -7.37 -4.44
CA GLU A 13 -4.14 -7.97 -4.34
C GLU A 13 -5.10 -7.07 -3.56
N GLN A 14 -4.67 -6.52 -2.43
CA GLN A 14 -5.51 -5.63 -1.61
C GLN A 14 -5.82 -4.31 -2.33
N LEU A 15 -4.82 -3.70 -2.97
CA LEU A 15 -5.01 -2.49 -3.77
C LEU A 15 -5.95 -2.72 -4.96
N SER A 16 -5.87 -3.91 -5.59
CA SER A 16 -6.76 -4.29 -6.68
C SER A 16 -8.21 -4.44 -6.23
N LYS A 17 -8.44 -5.03 -5.05
CA LYS A 17 -9.78 -5.12 -4.46
C LYS A 17 -10.34 -3.72 -4.17
N TRP A 18 -9.52 -2.81 -3.67
CA TRP A 18 -9.92 -1.41 -3.44
C TRP A 18 -10.33 -0.73 -4.73
N ASN A 19 -9.53 -0.86 -5.79
CA ASN A 19 -9.83 -0.31 -7.11
C ASN A 19 -11.16 -0.83 -7.66
N ALA A 20 -11.41 -2.14 -7.56
CA ALA A 20 -12.63 -2.78 -8.06
C ALA A 20 -13.92 -2.31 -7.34
N MET A 21 -13.82 -1.89 -6.07
CA MET A 21 -14.98 -1.43 -5.29
C MET A 21 -15.45 -0.01 -5.67
N GLY A 22 -14.81 0.66 -6.63
CA GLY A 22 -15.23 1.98 -7.11
C GLY A 22 -15.15 3.10 -6.07
N ARG A 23 -14.49 2.85 -4.93
CA ARG A 23 -14.17 3.90 -3.97
C ARG A 23 -13.02 4.70 -4.56
N SER A 24 -13.35 5.86 -5.14
CA SER A 24 -12.43 6.84 -5.75
C SER A 24 -11.30 7.32 -4.84
N LEU A 25 -11.34 6.95 -3.57
CA LEU A 25 -10.24 7.05 -2.63
C LEU A 25 -9.58 5.68 -2.53
N ILE A 26 -8.62 5.42 -3.42
CA ILE A 26 -7.50 4.52 -3.13
C ILE A 26 -7.09 4.84 -1.70
N SER A 27 -7.37 3.91 -0.78
CA SER A 27 -7.08 4.05 0.65
C SER A 27 -5.72 4.70 0.82
N LEU A 28 -5.69 5.96 1.27
CA LEU A 28 -4.45 6.74 1.29
C LEU A 28 -3.39 5.89 1.95
N PRO A 29 -2.36 5.49 1.21
CA PRO A 29 -1.32 4.67 1.79
C PRO A 29 -0.70 5.48 2.91
N LYS A 30 -0.66 4.90 4.10
CA LYS A 30 -0.06 5.55 5.25
C LYS A 30 1.44 5.32 5.17
N PHE A 31 2.20 6.41 5.09
CA PHE A 31 3.65 6.37 5.13
C PHE A 31 4.11 6.71 6.54
N ASP A 32 4.79 5.77 7.19
CA ASP A 32 5.37 5.96 8.51
C ASP A 32 6.89 6.05 8.39
N LYS A 33 7.51 7.02 9.06
CA LYS A 33 8.97 7.19 9.09
C LYS A 33 9.53 6.76 10.45
N HIS A 34 10.45 5.82 10.44
CA HIS A 34 11.16 5.33 11.63
C HIS A 34 12.67 5.45 11.38
N GLY A 35 13.29 6.49 11.96
CA GLY A 35 14.67 6.85 11.64
C GLY A 35 14.81 7.21 10.15
N ASP A 36 15.76 6.56 9.46
CA ASP A 36 16.00 6.76 8.03
C ASP A 36 15.16 5.83 7.12
N LYS A 37 14.27 5.04 7.71
CA LYS A 37 13.42 4.09 6.98
C LYS A 37 11.99 4.59 6.93
N ILE A 38 11.38 4.46 5.76
CA ILE A 38 9.98 4.78 5.49
C ILE A 38 9.27 3.48 5.17
N THR A 39 8.16 3.22 5.82
CA THR A 39 7.30 2.07 5.58
C THR A 39 5.96 2.53 5.01
N MET A 40 5.28 1.63 4.31
CA MET A 40 3.96 1.87 3.76
C MET A 40 2.97 0.90 4.39
N SER A 41 1.76 1.39 4.65
CA SER A 41 0.63 0.53 4.98
C SER A 41 -0.66 0.94 4.31
N VAL A 42 -1.56 -0.01 4.16
CA VAL A 42 -2.89 0.14 3.55
C VAL A 42 -3.93 -0.51 4.45
N VAL A 43 -5.06 0.15 4.62
CA VAL A 43 -6.19 -0.40 5.40
C VAL A 43 -7.04 -1.27 4.48
N SER A 44 -7.58 -2.39 4.98
CA SER A 44 -8.51 -3.27 4.27
C SER A 44 -9.85 -2.57 3.99
N ILE A 45 -10.59 -3.06 2.99
CA ILE A 45 -11.89 -2.47 2.56
C ILE A 45 -12.93 -2.45 3.68
N ASP A 46 -12.88 -3.45 4.56
CA ASP A 46 -13.73 -3.57 5.76
C ASP A 46 -13.23 -2.73 6.95
N ASN A 47 -12.11 -2.01 6.81
CA ASN A 47 -11.45 -1.21 7.85
C ASN A 47 -11.01 -2.00 9.11
N MET A 48 -10.92 -3.33 9.03
CA MET A 48 -10.57 -4.18 10.18
C MET A 48 -9.07 -4.46 10.31
N THR A 49 -8.35 -4.43 9.18
CA THR A 49 -6.94 -4.85 9.06
C THR A 49 -6.10 -3.77 8.40
N THR A 50 -4.88 -3.57 8.91
CA THR A 50 -3.84 -2.77 8.27
C THR A 50 -2.77 -3.70 7.75
N PHE A 51 -2.62 -3.71 6.43
CA PHE A 51 -1.56 -4.41 5.73
C PHE A 51 -0.33 -3.51 5.67
N ILE A 52 0.76 -3.93 6.27
CA ILE A 52 2.03 -3.21 6.33
C ILE A 52 2.97 -3.88 5.33
N PHE A 53 3.51 -3.12 4.40
CA PHE A 53 4.50 -3.66 3.49
C PHE A 53 5.76 -4.06 4.27
N ASP A 54 6.25 -5.28 4.04
CA ASP A 54 7.34 -5.89 4.79
C ASP A 54 8.72 -5.29 4.49
N GLN A 55 8.83 -4.51 3.40
CA GLN A 55 10.05 -3.77 3.06
C GLN A 55 9.95 -2.28 3.43
N SER A 56 11.13 -1.68 3.58
CA SER A 56 11.30 -0.27 3.91
C SER A 56 12.08 0.47 2.84
N PHE A 57 11.81 1.76 2.71
CA PHE A 57 12.45 2.67 1.76
C PHE A 57 13.35 3.68 2.49
N TYR A 58 14.43 4.12 1.86
CA TYR A 58 15.33 5.14 2.42
C TYR A 58 14.94 6.58 2.02
N SER A 59 14.00 6.74 1.08
CA SER A 59 13.52 8.04 0.65
C SER A 59 12.05 8.01 0.22
N TYR A 60 11.35 9.14 0.39
CA TYR A 60 9.98 9.29 -0.11
C TYR A 60 9.92 9.13 -1.62
N THR A 61 10.94 9.60 -2.34
CA THR A 61 11.03 9.45 -3.79
C THR A 61 11.03 7.98 -4.19
N SER A 62 11.89 7.14 -3.58
CA SER A 62 11.92 5.70 -3.87
C SER A 62 10.58 5.02 -3.56
N LEU A 63 9.92 5.42 -2.48
CA LEU A 63 8.63 4.88 -2.09
C LEU A 63 7.56 5.24 -3.11
N LEU A 64 7.44 6.54 -3.45
CA LEU A 64 6.42 7.04 -4.37
C LEU A 64 6.60 6.50 -5.78
N THR A 65 7.84 6.38 -6.26
CA THR A 65 8.13 5.75 -7.56
C THR A 65 7.67 4.30 -7.57
N TRP A 66 8.06 3.50 -6.56
CA TRP A 66 7.61 2.10 -6.47
C TRP A 66 6.09 2.00 -6.37
N TYR A 67 5.46 2.83 -5.54
CA TYR A 67 4.01 2.82 -5.38
C TYR A 67 3.29 3.21 -6.68
N GLY A 68 3.80 4.21 -7.41
CA GLY A 68 3.29 4.57 -8.74
C GLY A 68 3.36 3.39 -9.71
N THR A 69 4.49 2.67 -9.76
CA THR A 69 4.60 1.47 -10.61
C THR A 69 3.63 0.35 -10.22
N LEU A 70 3.25 0.25 -8.94
CA LEU A 70 2.22 -0.68 -8.49
C LEU A 70 0.83 -0.26 -8.98
N LEU A 71 0.49 1.02 -8.89
CA LEU A 71 -0.79 1.54 -9.38
C LEU A 71 -0.92 1.36 -10.90
N ASP A 72 0.15 1.58 -11.66
CA ASP A 72 0.17 1.33 -13.10
C ASP A 72 -0.14 -0.14 -13.46
N LYS A 73 0.22 -1.10 -12.60
CA LYS A 73 -0.12 -2.52 -12.79
C LYS A 73 -1.62 -2.79 -12.57
N ILE A 74 -2.29 -1.97 -11.77
CA ILE A 74 -3.71 -2.11 -11.43
C ILE A 74 -4.59 -1.45 -12.49
N ASP A 75 -4.19 -0.27 -12.98
CA ASP A 75 -4.98 0.57 -13.87
C ASP A 75 -4.94 0.15 -15.35
N LYS A 76 -3.98 -0.70 -15.75
CA LYS A 76 -3.87 -1.26 -17.11
C LYS A 76 -4.97 -2.29 -17.47
N ARG A 77 -6.19 -2.14 -16.96
CA ARG A 77 -7.35 -2.97 -17.33
C ARG A 77 -8.22 -2.31 -18.39
#